data_AF-A0A673AZP0-F1
#
_entry.id   AF-A0A673AZP0-F1
#
_cell.length_a   1.000
_cell.length_b   1.000
_cell.length_c   1.000
_cell.angle_alpha   90.00
_cell.angle_beta   90.00
_cell.angle_gamma   90.00
#
_symmetry.space_group_name_H-M   'P 1'
#
loop_
_entity.id
_entity.type
_entity.pdbx_description
1 polymer ?
#
loop_
_entity_poly.entity_id
_entity_poly.type
_entity_poly.pdbx_seq_one_letter_code
_entity_poly.pdbx_strand_id
1 'polypeptide(L)'
;MGTPFCHMEDSPEPQLAYAVIFGCIMVLGLPLNAVSLWILLRRHSLKSPNVVFMINLAVSDLLLIISLPLRIYSYATGTWTFNTVVCKSAKLLLYMNIRTSSIFITFLSVDRLLAVVYPLRSHHVRTASNAMKAAALVWLTLLLINIIEVVNPSRGSNKYNESFCFKRGPDKQDLPAIKMFPQAAIFQLVLLVTLLTVNVVSTLLVSWTLHKHLSDCAHVNNKVNVLLLYVMNLMIFTVCFLPATVGLFIRGEHTYLLCLATANCCLDPLLYYYSLDAFWKKKEDVNLGQEL
;
A
#
# COMPACT_ATOMS: atom_id res chain seq x y z
N MET A 1 18.43 18.82 56.05
CA MET A 1 19.23 18.01 55.09
C MET A 1 18.27 17.48 54.04
N GLY A 2 18.10 18.19 52.93
CA GLY A 2 17.25 17.77 51.83
C GLY A 2 18.09 16.95 50.86
N THR A 3 17.71 15.70 50.62
CA THR A 3 18.24 14.91 49.51
C THR A 3 17.78 15.53 48.19
N PRO A 4 18.67 15.80 47.22
CA PRO A 4 18.23 16.21 45.90
C PRO A 4 17.55 15.01 45.23
N PHE A 5 16.26 15.14 44.96
CA PHE A 5 15.53 14.24 44.08
C PHE A 5 16.11 14.44 42.67
N CYS A 6 17.00 13.55 42.23
CA CYS A 6 17.33 13.45 40.82
C CYS A 6 16.05 13.03 40.09
N HIS A 7 15.43 13.96 39.36
CA HIS A 7 14.54 13.58 38.28
C HIS A 7 15.36 12.74 37.31
N MET A 8 15.19 11.42 37.34
CA MET A 8 15.52 10.58 36.19
C MET A 8 14.60 11.06 35.08
N GLU A 9 15.16 11.84 34.16
CA GLU A 9 14.55 12.08 32.88
C GLU A 9 14.56 10.72 32.18
N ASP A 10 13.41 10.03 32.19
CA ASP A 10 13.22 8.72 31.54
C ASP A 10 13.64 8.84 30.08
N SER A 11 14.89 8.47 29.79
CA SER A 11 15.40 8.41 28.44
C SER A 11 14.56 7.37 27.69
N PRO A 12 13.91 7.73 26.59
CA PRO A 12 12.91 6.87 25.97
C PRO A 12 13.55 5.58 25.44
N GLU A 13 13.15 4.45 26.01
CA GLU A 13 13.75 3.16 25.69
C GLU A 13 13.69 2.83 24.18
N PRO A 14 14.79 2.32 23.59
CA PRO A 14 14.80 1.91 22.20
C PRO A 14 13.80 0.77 21.94
N GLN A 15 13.01 0.87 20.88
CA GLN A 15 12.04 -0.16 20.50
C GLN A 15 12.63 -1.06 19.40
N LEU A 16 13.68 -1.80 19.76
CA LEU A 16 14.51 -2.55 18.83
C LEU A 16 13.70 -3.54 17.97
N ALA A 17 12.65 -4.14 18.50
CA ALA A 17 11.77 -5.03 17.75
C ALA A 17 11.19 -4.36 16.48
N TYR A 18 10.72 -3.11 16.58
CA TYR A 18 10.19 -2.39 15.41
C TYR A 18 11.30 -1.99 14.45
N ALA A 19 12.47 -1.60 14.95
CA ALA A 19 13.63 -1.31 14.10
C ALA A 19 14.03 -2.54 13.26
N VAL A 20 14.04 -3.73 13.87
CA VAL A 20 14.31 -5.00 13.18
C VAL A 20 13.24 -5.29 12.12
N ILE A 21 11.95 -5.18 12.47
CA ILE A 21 10.86 -5.44 11.52
C ILE A 21 10.94 -4.52 10.30
N PHE A 22 11.08 -3.20 10.50
CA PHE A 22 11.22 -2.26 9.38
C PHE A 22 12.53 -2.48 8.60
N GLY A 23 13.61 -2.89 9.28
CA GLY A 23 14.86 -3.28 8.63
C GLY A 23 14.69 -4.48 7.70
N CYS A 24 14.00 -5.54 8.15
CA CYS A 24 13.69 -6.70 7.32
C CYS A 24 12.83 -6.30 6.10
N ILE A 25 11.80 -5.47 6.31
CA ILE A 25 10.95 -4.96 5.22
C ILE A 25 11.79 -4.18 4.20
N MET A 26 12.73 -3.34 4.65
CA MET A 26 13.61 -2.59 3.76
C MET A 26 14.54 -3.51 2.96
N VAL A 27 15.18 -4.47 3.62
CA VAL A 27 16.13 -5.42 3.01
C VAL A 27 15.46 -6.32 1.97
N LEU A 28 14.21 -6.73 2.21
CA LEU A 28 13.44 -7.54 1.26
C LEU A 28 12.77 -6.68 0.17
N GLY A 29 12.07 -5.63 0.58
CA GLY A 29 11.26 -4.81 -0.31
C GLY A 29 12.08 -4.03 -1.33
N LEU A 30 13.26 -3.51 -0.95
CA LEU A 30 14.09 -2.70 -1.84
C LEU A 30 14.56 -3.47 -3.08
N PRO A 31 15.27 -4.63 -2.97
CA PRO A 31 15.72 -5.36 -4.14
C PRO A 31 14.53 -5.88 -4.97
N LEU A 32 13.47 -6.38 -4.32
CA LEU A 32 12.31 -6.93 -5.04
C LEU A 32 11.61 -5.86 -5.89
N ASN A 33 11.34 -4.67 -5.34
CA ASN A 33 10.68 -3.60 -6.08
C ASN A 33 11.61 -2.93 -7.09
N ALA A 34 12.90 -2.76 -6.79
CA ALA A 34 13.86 -2.19 -7.72
C ALA A 34 14.06 -3.08 -8.96
N VAL A 35 14.24 -4.40 -8.75
CA VAL A 35 14.35 -5.37 -9.84
C VAL A 35 13.05 -5.42 -10.65
N SER A 36 11.89 -5.47 -9.98
CA SER A 36 10.59 -5.48 -10.66
C SER A 36 10.39 -4.23 -11.53
N LEU A 37 10.67 -3.06 -10.99
CA LEU A 37 10.59 -1.79 -11.72
C LEU A 37 11.53 -1.79 -12.93
N TRP A 38 12.78 -2.24 -12.76
CA TRP A 38 13.74 -2.34 -13.84
C TRP A 38 13.26 -3.27 -14.96
N ILE A 39 12.75 -4.45 -14.63
CA ILE A 39 12.18 -5.41 -15.59
C ILE A 39 10.99 -4.79 -16.33
N LEU A 40 10.05 -4.17 -15.60
CA LEU A 40 8.85 -3.56 -16.17
C LEU A 40 9.19 -2.44 -17.16
N LEU A 41 10.12 -1.56 -16.79
CA LEU A 41 10.57 -0.47 -17.66
C LEU A 41 11.31 -0.99 -18.89
N ARG A 42 12.23 -1.94 -18.73
CA ARG A 42 13.07 -2.46 -19.82
C ARG A 42 12.32 -3.39 -20.78
N ARG A 43 11.53 -4.32 -20.27
CA ARG A 43 10.90 -5.38 -21.08
C ARG A 43 9.49 -5.04 -21.55
N HIS A 44 8.74 -4.27 -20.78
CA HIS A 44 7.31 -4.04 -21.04
C HIS A 44 6.96 -2.60 -21.44
N SER A 45 7.82 -1.61 -21.19
CA SER A 45 7.80 -0.25 -21.78
C SER A 45 6.41 0.41 -21.91
N LEU A 46 5.66 0.58 -20.81
CA LEU A 46 4.34 1.24 -20.76
C LEU A 46 3.36 0.80 -21.88
N LYS A 47 3.48 -0.43 -22.41
CA LYS A 47 2.70 -0.89 -23.57
C LYS A 47 1.26 -1.28 -23.21
N SER A 48 0.97 -1.53 -21.94
CA SER A 48 -0.35 -1.97 -21.48
C SER A 48 -0.76 -1.22 -20.20
N PRO A 49 -2.08 -1.04 -19.97
CA PRO A 49 -2.57 -0.37 -18.75
C PRO A 49 -2.09 -1.07 -17.47
N ASN A 50 -2.04 -2.40 -17.47
CA ASN A 50 -1.58 -3.18 -16.32
C ASN A 50 -0.11 -2.87 -15.98
N VAL A 51 0.77 -2.78 -16.98
CA VAL A 51 2.19 -2.42 -16.78
C VAL A 51 2.32 -1.01 -16.20
N VAL A 52 1.49 -0.07 -16.64
CA VAL A 52 1.46 1.29 -16.06
C VAL A 52 1.12 1.25 -14.57
N PHE A 53 0.08 0.50 -14.18
CA PHE A 53 -0.31 0.37 -12.78
C PHE A 53 0.76 -0.36 -11.94
N MET A 54 1.39 -1.42 -12.45
CA MET A 54 2.48 -2.12 -11.76
C MET A 54 3.71 -1.22 -11.56
N ILE A 55 4.08 -0.40 -12.55
CA ILE A 55 5.18 0.57 -12.41
C ILE A 55 4.87 1.58 -11.32
N ASN A 56 3.65 2.13 -11.30
CA ASN A 56 3.27 3.11 -10.28
C ASN A 56 3.19 2.49 -8.87
N LEU A 57 2.76 1.23 -8.76
CA LEU A 57 2.80 0.47 -7.51
C LEU A 57 4.24 0.30 -7.01
N ALA A 58 5.16 -0.14 -7.88
CA ALA A 58 6.58 -0.28 -7.52
C ALA A 58 7.23 1.06 -7.14
N VAL A 59 6.87 2.16 -7.81
CA VAL A 59 7.34 3.51 -7.44
C VAL A 59 6.80 3.92 -6.07
N SER A 60 5.51 3.68 -5.80
CA SER A 60 4.88 3.92 -4.49
C SER A 60 5.61 3.17 -3.37
N ASP A 61 5.98 1.91 -3.61
CA ASP A 61 6.68 1.08 -2.63
C ASP A 61 8.11 1.55 -2.40
N LEU A 62 8.85 1.88 -3.46
CA LEU A 62 10.21 2.38 -3.35
C LEU A 62 10.27 3.71 -2.57
N LEU A 63 9.30 4.61 -2.79
CA LEU A 63 9.19 5.86 -2.05
C LEU A 63 8.98 5.64 -0.55
N LEU A 64 8.17 4.65 -0.17
CA LEU A 64 8.03 4.23 1.23
C LEU A 64 9.35 3.65 1.75
N ILE A 65 9.94 2.68 1.04
CA ILE A 65 11.13 1.96 1.47
C ILE A 65 12.31 2.90 1.72
N ILE A 66 12.52 3.90 0.85
CA ILE A 66 13.57 4.92 1.02
C ILE A 66 13.36 5.78 2.27
N SER A 67 12.12 5.90 2.76
CA SER A 67 11.81 6.62 4.01
C SER A 67 12.00 5.78 5.28
N LEU A 68 12.02 4.44 5.18
CA LEU A 68 12.13 3.53 6.33
C LEU A 68 13.41 3.71 7.18
N PRO A 69 14.60 4.04 6.63
CA PRO A 69 15.80 4.31 7.43
C PRO A 69 15.58 5.34 8.54
N LEU A 70 14.78 6.38 8.30
CA LEU A 70 14.46 7.41 9.30
C LEU A 70 13.70 6.82 10.50
N ARG A 71 12.76 5.93 10.22
CA ARG A 71 11.96 5.24 11.23
C ARG A 71 12.77 4.19 11.98
N ILE A 72 13.61 3.43 11.25
CA ILE A 72 14.54 2.45 11.83
C ILE A 72 15.50 3.15 12.81
N TYR A 73 16.14 4.23 12.38
CA TYR A 73 17.03 5.04 13.21
C TYR A 73 16.32 5.47 14.50
N SER A 74 15.13 6.07 14.38
CA SER A 74 14.39 6.58 15.54
C SER A 74 13.98 5.50 16.53
N TYR A 75 13.61 4.30 16.06
CA TYR A 75 13.31 3.18 16.95
C TYR A 75 14.56 2.55 17.57
N ALA A 76 15.68 2.52 16.84
CA ALA A 76 16.94 1.94 17.31
C ALA A 76 17.64 2.82 18.34
N THR A 77 17.67 4.14 18.14
CA THR A 77 18.32 5.07 19.09
C THR A 77 17.37 5.58 20.17
N GLY A 78 16.06 5.43 19.95
CA GLY A 78 15.04 6.02 20.80
C GLY A 78 14.92 7.55 20.67
N THR A 79 15.73 8.18 19.82
CA THR A 79 15.83 9.65 19.64
C THR A 79 15.42 10.08 18.23
N TRP A 80 15.16 11.38 18.06
CA TRP A 80 14.95 12.00 16.75
C TRP A 80 15.85 13.23 16.62
N THR A 81 16.78 13.19 15.66
CA THR A 81 17.81 14.23 15.45
C THR A 81 17.54 15.11 14.23
N PHE A 82 16.59 14.72 13.36
CA PHE A 82 16.24 15.48 12.16
C PHE A 82 15.19 16.55 12.47
N ASN A 83 14.99 17.48 11.54
CA ASN A 83 14.00 18.54 11.71
C ASN A 83 12.54 18.04 11.50
N THR A 84 11.59 18.91 11.82
CA THR A 84 10.15 18.64 11.68
C THR A 84 9.71 18.40 10.24
N VAL A 85 10.39 18.98 9.25
CA VAL A 85 10.08 18.78 7.82
C VAL A 85 10.34 17.34 7.41
N VAL A 86 11.49 16.78 7.81
CA VAL A 86 11.86 15.38 7.55
C VAL A 86 10.90 14.42 8.26
N CYS A 87 10.45 14.77 9.47
CA CYS A 87 9.47 13.96 10.20
C CYS A 87 8.13 13.91 9.45
N LYS A 88 7.63 15.08 9.05
CA LYS A 88 6.37 15.22 8.31
C LYS A 88 6.44 14.53 6.95
N SER A 89 7.54 14.66 6.22
CA SER A 89 7.71 14.00 4.91
C SER A 89 7.73 12.48 5.04
N ALA A 90 8.40 11.91 6.04
CA ALA A 90 8.41 10.47 6.26
C ALA A 90 7.01 9.93 6.60
N LYS A 91 6.21 10.66 7.39
CA LYS A 91 4.80 10.31 7.65
C LYS A 91 3.95 10.43 6.37
N LEU A 92 4.16 11.49 5.59
CA LEU A 92 3.49 11.72 4.32
C LEU A 92 3.73 10.55 3.35
N LEU A 93 4.98 10.10 3.19
CA LEU A 93 5.34 9.00 2.30
C LEU A 93 4.68 7.67 2.70
N LEU A 94 4.54 7.41 4.01
CA LEU A 94 3.82 6.24 4.52
C LEU A 94 2.33 6.29 4.16
N TYR A 95 1.65 7.40 4.47
CA TYR A 95 0.22 7.53 4.16
C TYR A 95 -0.06 7.56 2.67
N MET A 96 0.85 8.16 1.92
CA MET A 96 0.84 8.10 0.47
C MET A 96 0.89 6.66 -0.02
N ASN A 97 1.89 5.88 0.39
CA ASN A 97 2.01 4.48 -0.02
C ASN A 97 0.73 3.68 0.28
N ILE A 98 0.17 3.78 1.49
CA ILE A 98 -1.06 3.03 1.83
C ILE A 98 -2.21 3.39 0.86
N ARG A 99 -2.35 4.67 0.49
CA ARG A 99 -3.41 5.14 -0.42
C ARG A 99 -3.12 4.80 -1.88
N THR A 100 -1.91 5.06 -2.36
CA THR A 100 -1.52 4.77 -3.75
C THR A 100 -1.48 3.27 -3.99
N SER A 101 -0.88 2.47 -3.11
CA SER A 101 -0.80 1.03 -3.29
C SER A 101 -2.19 0.38 -3.29
N SER A 102 -3.08 0.74 -2.34
CA SER A 102 -4.47 0.22 -2.36
C SER A 102 -5.25 0.60 -3.62
N ILE A 103 -5.10 1.83 -4.13
CA ILE A 103 -5.74 2.25 -5.38
C ILE A 103 -5.15 1.50 -6.59
N PHE A 104 -3.82 1.41 -6.72
CA PHE A 104 -3.19 0.74 -7.86
C PHE A 104 -3.45 -0.76 -7.87
N ILE A 105 -3.47 -1.44 -6.72
CA ILE A 105 -3.89 -2.84 -6.60
C ILE A 105 -5.34 -3.01 -7.09
N THR A 106 -6.22 -2.08 -6.74
CA THR A 106 -7.62 -2.09 -7.22
C THR A 106 -7.70 -1.86 -8.73
N PHE A 107 -6.91 -0.94 -9.28
CA PHE A 107 -6.84 -0.73 -10.73
C PHE A 107 -6.31 -1.97 -11.47
N LEU A 108 -5.33 -2.69 -10.91
CA LEU A 108 -4.87 -3.97 -11.44
C LEU A 108 -6.01 -5.00 -11.45
N SER A 109 -6.74 -5.13 -10.34
CA SER A 109 -7.88 -6.04 -10.18
C SER A 109 -9.02 -5.75 -11.17
N VAL A 110 -9.35 -4.46 -11.36
CA VAL A 110 -10.39 -4.00 -12.30
C VAL A 110 -9.95 -4.16 -13.75
N ASP A 111 -8.70 -3.82 -14.11
CA ASP A 111 -8.20 -4.07 -15.47
C ASP A 111 -8.31 -5.55 -15.85
N ARG A 112 -8.02 -6.44 -14.90
CA ARG A 112 -8.17 -7.89 -15.08
C ARG A 112 -9.62 -8.33 -15.20
N LEU A 113 -10.51 -7.80 -14.36
CA LEU A 113 -11.95 -8.06 -14.47
C LEU A 113 -12.45 -7.69 -15.87
N LEU A 114 -12.12 -6.49 -16.34
CA LEU A 114 -12.51 -6.01 -17.67
C LEU A 114 -11.93 -6.87 -18.79
N ALA A 115 -10.70 -7.37 -18.63
CA ALA A 115 -10.06 -8.25 -19.60
C ALA A 115 -10.75 -9.62 -19.74
N VAL A 116 -11.26 -10.17 -18.64
CA VAL A 116 -11.86 -11.52 -18.58
C VAL A 116 -13.36 -11.47 -18.87
N VAL A 117 -14.09 -10.55 -18.25
CA VAL A 117 -15.55 -10.51 -18.29
C VAL A 117 -16.09 -9.64 -19.44
N TYR A 118 -15.36 -8.58 -19.82
CA TYR A 118 -15.82 -7.62 -20.84
C TYR A 118 -14.76 -7.30 -21.91
N PRO A 119 -14.15 -8.31 -22.58
CA PRO A 119 -12.99 -8.11 -23.45
C PRO A 119 -13.24 -7.14 -24.63
N LEU A 120 -14.40 -7.24 -25.29
CA LEU A 120 -14.73 -6.40 -26.46
C LEU A 120 -15.17 -4.98 -26.07
N ARG A 121 -15.97 -4.87 -24.99
CA ARG A 121 -16.53 -3.58 -24.54
C ARG A 121 -15.50 -2.68 -23.88
N SER A 122 -14.45 -3.25 -23.28
CA SER A 122 -13.46 -2.50 -22.49
C SER A 122 -12.22 -2.06 -23.28
N HIS A 123 -12.06 -2.51 -24.54
CA HIS A 123 -10.85 -2.26 -25.34
C HIS A 123 -10.46 -0.77 -25.41
N HIS A 124 -11.44 0.12 -25.62
CA HIS A 124 -11.22 1.57 -25.72
C HIS A 124 -10.75 2.22 -24.41
N VAL A 125 -11.14 1.65 -23.27
CA VAL A 125 -10.76 2.15 -21.94
C VAL A 125 -9.38 1.63 -21.54
N ARG A 126 -9.07 0.37 -21.89
CA ARG A 126 -7.86 -0.36 -21.50
C ARG A 126 -6.61 0.01 -22.32
N THR A 127 -6.34 1.30 -22.43
CA THR A 127 -5.15 1.84 -23.10
C THR A 127 -4.13 2.33 -22.09
N ALA A 128 -2.84 2.25 -22.44
CA ALA A 128 -1.77 2.77 -21.60
C ALA A 128 -1.91 4.29 -21.35
N SER A 129 -2.41 5.04 -22.34
CA SER A 129 -2.66 6.48 -22.21
C SER A 129 -3.68 6.78 -21.11
N ASN A 130 -4.82 6.06 -21.09
CA ASN A 130 -5.82 6.23 -20.05
C ASN A 130 -5.30 5.81 -18.67
N ALA A 131 -4.51 4.73 -18.59
CA ALA A 131 -3.88 4.32 -17.35
C ALA A 131 -2.88 5.36 -16.82
N MET A 132 -2.09 5.99 -17.70
CA MET A 132 -1.19 7.08 -17.30
C MET A 132 -1.95 8.30 -16.79
N LYS A 133 -3.04 8.69 -17.46
CA LYS A 133 -3.93 9.77 -16.98
C LYS A 133 -4.52 9.45 -15.61
N ALA A 134 -5.02 8.22 -15.43
CA ALA A 134 -5.55 7.77 -14.14
C ALA A 134 -4.48 7.79 -13.05
N ALA A 135 -3.27 7.31 -13.33
CA ALA A 135 -2.15 7.35 -12.38
C ALA A 135 -1.77 8.79 -12.01
N ALA A 136 -1.66 9.70 -12.99
CA ALA A 136 -1.37 11.10 -12.75
C ALA A 136 -2.44 11.76 -11.87
N LEU A 137 -3.73 11.49 -12.12
CA LEU A 137 -4.83 11.97 -11.28
C LEU A 137 -4.71 11.45 -9.85
N VAL A 138 -4.45 10.14 -9.67
CA VAL A 138 -4.27 9.55 -8.33
C VAL A 138 -3.15 10.24 -7.57
N TRP A 139 -1.97 10.41 -8.19
CA TRP A 139 -0.84 11.09 -7.57
C TRP A 139 -1.16 12.52 -7.18
N LEU A 140 -1.74 13.31 -8.09
CA LEU A 140 -2.07 14.72 -7.83
C LEU A 140 -3.13 14.88 -6.72
N THR A 141 -4.21 14.10 -6.78
CA THR A 141 -5.28 14.16 -5.79
C THR A 141 -4.78 13.74 -4.41
N LEU A 142 -4.02 12.65 -4.32
CA LEU A 142 -3.48 12.20 -3.04
C LEU A 142 -2.40 13.15 -2.51
N LEU A 143 -1.57 13.75 -3.37
CA LEU A 143 -0.59 14.77 -2.96
C LEU A 143 -1.29 15.94 -2.30
N LEU A 144 -2.34 16.44 -2.94
CA LEU A 144 -3.12 17.54 -2.39
C LEU A 144 -3.76 17.18 -1.04
N ILE A 145 -4.43 16.02 -0.94
CA ILE A 145 -5.09 15.58 0.29
C ILE A 145 -4.07 15.42 1.42
N ASN A 146 -2.96 14.73 1.18
CA ASN A 146 -1.93 14.49 2.19
C ASN A 146 -1.26 15.81 2.65
N ILE A 147 -1.01 16.75 1.74
CA ILE A 147 -0.45 18.06 2.09
C ILE A 147 -1.44 18.85 2.98
N ILE A 148 -2.73 18.87 2.62
CA ILE A 148 -3.76 19.54 3.42
C ILE A 148 -3.83 18.93 4.83
N GLU A 149 -3.78 17.61 4.96
CA GLU A 149 -3.78 16.91 6.24
C GLU A 149 -2.56 17.26 7.11
N VAL A 150 -1.38 17.42 6.50
CA VAL A 150 -0.13 17.75 7.20
C VAL A 150 -0.03 19.24 7.55
N VAL A 151 -0.60 20.14 6.74
CA VAL A 151 -0.60 21.59 6.96
C VAL A 151 -1.69 22.02 7.95
N ASN A 152 -2.86 21.37 7.91
CA ASN A 152 -3.98 21.62 8.80
C ASN A 152 -4.22 20.44 9.75
N PRO A 153 -3.26 20.09 10.64
CA PRO A 153 -3.52 19.11 11.65
C PRO A 153 -4.69 19.62 12.50
N SER A 154 -5.74 18.81 12.63
CA SER A 154 -6.87 19.13 13.50
C SER A 154 -6.31 19.56 14.86
N ARG A 155 -6.84 20.66 15.43
CA ARG A 155 -6.36 21.42 16.61
C ARG A 155 -6.13 20.63 17.92
N GLY A 156 -6.11 19.29 17.88
CA GLY A 156 -5.75 18.39 18.97
C GLY A 156 -4.37 17.72 18.82
N SER A 157 -3.56 18.03 17.80
CA SER A 157 -2.14 17.61 17.80
C SER A 157 -1.34 18.49 18.78
N ASN A 158 -1.55 18.17 20.04
CA ASN A 158 -0.72 18.47 21.18
C ASN A 158 0.71 18.90 20.78
N LYS A 159 1.09 20.14 21.14
CA LYS A 159 2.45 20.69 21.09
C LYS A 159 3.39 19.87 22.00
N TYR A 160 3.70 18.63 21.64
CA TYR A 160 4.60 17.77 22.40
C TYR A 160 5.92 17.71 21.66
N ASN A 161 6.98 17.83 22.45
CA ASN A 161 8.36 18.10 22.09
C ASN A 161 8.81 17.42 20.78
N GLU A 162 9.51 18.21 19.98
CA GLU A 162 10.12 17.89 18.69
C GLU A 162 11.14 16.74 18.73
N SER A 163 11.34 16.10 19.90
CA SER A 163 12.29 15.03 20.15
C SER A 163 11.79 13.62 19.78
N PHE A 164 10.50 13.41 19.45
CA PHE A 164 9.96 12.07 19.14
C PHE A 164 9.00 12.05 17.94
N CYS A 165 9.55 11.87 16.72
CA CYS A 165 8.75 11.84 15.49
C CYS A 165 7.77 10.65 15.39
N PHE A 166 8.21 9.44 15.74
CA PHE A 166 7.48 8.18 15.50
C PHE A 166 7.02 7.44 16.77
N LYS A 167 7.36 7.94 17.97
CA LYS A 167 6.87 7.40 19.23
C LYS A 167 5.60 8.14 19.64
N ARG A 168 4.56 7.39 19.98
CA ARG A 168 3.37 7.94 20.65
C ARG A 168 3.78 8.19 22.11
N GLY A 169 3.58 9.41 22.62
CA GLY A 169 3.82 9.73 24.02
C GLY A 169 2.96 8.87 24.96
N PRO A 170 3.32 8.75 26.25
CA PRO A 170 2.58 7.94 27.20
C PRO A 170 1.12 8.37 27.26
N ASP A 171 0.25 7.37 27.17
CA ASP A 171 -1.20 7.48 27.13
C ASP A 171 -1.67 8.07 28.46
N LYS A 172 -2.07 9.35 28.47
CA LYS A 172 -2.90 9.85 29.57
C LYS A 172 -4.28 9.25 29.36
N GLN A 173 -4.53 8.14 30.05
CA GLN A 173 -5.87 7.65 30.32
C GLN A 173 -6.70 8.79 30.94
N ASP A 174 -8.00 8.75 30.66
CA ASP A 174 -9.06 9.57 31.25
C ASP A 174 -9.32 10.96 30.65
N LEU A 175 -10.00 10.97 29.50
CA LEU A 175 -11.28 11.68 29.37
C LEU A 175 -12.09 11.10 28.20
N PRO A 176 -13.42 10.90 28.30
CA PRO A 176 -14.27 10.62 27.16
C PRO A 176 -14.45 11.91 26.35
N ALA A 177 -13.34 12.42 25.81
CA ALA A 177 -13.42 13.40 24.75
C ALA A 177 -14.11 12.68 23.60
N ILE A 178 -15.30 13.15 23.26
CA ILE A 178 -15.96 12.92 21.99
C ILE A 178 -14.88 13.12 20.92
N LYS A 179 -14.21 12.04 20.52
CA LYS A 179 -13.11 12.09 19.56
C LYS A 179 -13.79 12.41 18.25
N MET A 180 -13.80 13.69 17.90
CA MET A 180 -13.99 14.11 16.52
C MET A 180 -12.93 13.36 15.75
N PHE A 181 -13.33 12.25 15.10
CA PHE A 181 -12.41 11.42 14.34
C PHE A 181 -11.68 12.37 13.37
N PRO A 182 -10.34 12.33 13.31
CA PRO A 182 -9.63 13.18 12.37
C PRO A 182 -10.18 12.87 10.99
N GLN A 183 -10.64 13.89 10.25
CA GLN A 183 -11.26 13.78 8.93
C GLN A 183 -10.48 12.81 8.00
N ALA A 184 -9.15 12.80 8.15
CA ALA A 184 -8.21 11.88 7.49
C ALA A 184 -8.49 10.39 7.76
N ALA A 185 -8.81 10.00 8.99
CA ALA A 185 -9.11 8.61 9.36
C ALA A 185 -10.46 8.14 8.79
N ILE A 186 -11.47 9.02 8.79
CA ILE A 186 -12.76 8.73 8.13
C ILE A 186 -12.55 8.57 6.63
N PHE A 187 -11.84 9.51 6.00
CA PHE A 187 -11.53 9.44 4.58
C PHE A 187 -10.80 8.14 4.23
N GLN A 188 -9.77 7.78 5.01
CA GLN A 188 -9.03 6.55 4.81
C GLN A 188 -9.91 5.30 4.95
N LEU A 189 -10.80 5.27 5.95
CA LEU A 189 -11.72 4.16 6.16
C LEU A 189 -12.70 4.01 5.00
N VAL A 190 -13.32 5.10 4.56
CA VAL A 190 -14.27 5.10 3.43
C VAL A 190 -13.57 4.67 2.15
N LEU A 191 -12.37 5.21 1.89
CA LEU A 191 -11.55 4.81 0.74
C LEU A 191 -11.23 3.32 0.79
N LEU A 192 -10.79 2.79 1.94
CA LEU A 192 -10.41 1.39 2.02
C LEU A 192 -11.62 0.46 1.86
N VAL A 193 -12.74 0.76 2.50
CA VAL A 193 -13.97 -0.07 2.39
C VAL A 193 -14.50 -0.08 0.97
N THR A 194 -14.50 1.07 0.28
CA THR A 194 -14.93 1.14 -1.13
C THR A 194 -14.01 0.32 -2.03
N LEU A 195 -12.68 0.46 -1.90
CA LEU A 195 -11.72 -0.33 -2.67
C LEU A 195 -11.82 -1.83 -2.37
N LEU A 196 -11.96 -2.22 -1.10
CA LEU A 196 -12.16 -3.61 -0.71
C LEU A 196 -13.42 -4.18 -1.35
N THR A 197 -14.53 -3.44 -1.31
CA THR A 197 -15.79 -3.86 -1.94
C THR A 197 -15.62 -4.08 -3.44
N VAL A 198 -14.94 -3.17 -4.13
CA VAL A 198 -14.63 -3.32 -5.56
C VAL A 198 -13.79 -4.58 -5.82
N ASN A 199 -12.79 -4.86 -4.99
CA ASN A 199 -11.95 -6.06 -5.13
C ASN A 199 -12.73 -7.35 -4.86
N VAL A 200 -13.60 -7.38 -3.86
CA VAL A 200 -14.47 -8.53 -3.56
C VAL A 200 -15.42 -8.78 -4.73
N VAL A 201 -16.13 -7.76 -5.21
CA VAL A 201 -17.04 -7.88 -6.35
C VAL A 201 -16.27 -8.35 -7.61
N SER A 202 -15.10 -7.78 -7.87
CA SER A 202 -14.24 -8.19 -9.00
C SER A 202 -13.85 -9.66 -8.89
N THR A 203 -13.48 -10.12 -7.70
CA THR A 203 -13.12 -11.52 -7.43
C THR A 203 -14.30 -12.46 -7.67
N LEU A 204 -15.48 -12.11 -7.17
CA LEU A 204 -16.69 -12.91 -7.35
C LEU A 204 -17.11 -13.02 -8.82
N LEU A 205 -17.10 -11.90 -9.55
CA LEU A 205 -17.45 -11.88 -10.97
C LEU A 205 -16.47 -12.69 -11.81
N VAL A 206 -15.16 -12.52 -11.61
CA VAL A 206 -14.17 -13.32 -12.34
C VAL A 206 -14.28 -14.80 -12.01
N SER A 207 -14.43 -15.15 -10.72
CA SER A 207 -14.58 -16.54 -10.31
C SER A 207 -15.81 -17.18 -10.95
N TRP A 208 -16.94 -16.47 -10.99
CA TRP A 208 -18.16 -16.95 -11.62
C TRP A 208 -18.00 -17.11 -13.14
N THR A 209 -17.45 -16.11 -13.83
CA THR A 209 -17.21 -16.18 -15.27
C THR A 209 -16.26 -17.32 -15.62
N LEU A 210 -15.19 -17.50 -14.84
CA LEU A 210 -14.20 -18.56 -15.05
C LEU A 210 -14.80 -19.95 -14.82
N HIS A 211 -15.65 -20.10 -13.80
CA HIS A 211 -16.35 -21.35 -13.52
C HIS A 211 -17.40 -21.68 -14.59
N LYS A 212 -18.07 -20.67 -15.17
CA LYS A 212 -19.12 -20.86 -16.18
C LYS A 212 -18.57 -21.12 -17.58
N HIS A 213 -17.50 -20.43 -17.99
CA HIS A 213 -16.98 -20.49 -19.36
C HIS A 213 -15.83 -21.47 -19.56
N LEU A 214 -15.10 -21.85 -18.52
CA LEU A 214 -14.01 -22.81 -18.64
C LEU A 214 -14.35 -24.14 -17.95
N SER A 215 -15.60 -24.59 -17.94
CA SER A 215 -15.95 -25.90 -17.39
C SER A 215 -15.36 -27.09 -18.18
N ASP A 216 -14.76 -26.85 -19.35
CA ASP A 216 -14.08 -27.91 -20.11
C ASP A 216 -12.60 -28.07 -19.72
N CYS A 217 -12.24 -29.33 -19.48
CA CYS A 217 -11.00 -29.81 -18.89
C CYS A 217 -9.82 -29.67 -19.87
N ALA A 218 -9.03 -28.59 -19.74
CA ALA A 218 -7.66 -28.55 -20.29
C ALA A 218 -6.74 -27.48 -19.67
N HIS A 219 -7.27 -26.40 -19.06
CA HIS A 219 -6.44 -25.23 -18.69
C HIS A 219 -6.39 -24.90 -17.18
N VAL A 220 -6.20 -25.91 -16.31
CA VAL A 220 -6.25 -25.75 -14.84
C VAL A 220 -5.21 -24.73 -14.30
N ASN A 221 -3.97 -24.74 -14.81
CA ASN A 221 -2.92 -23.84 -14.32
C ASN A 221 -3.18 -22.36 -14.61
N ASN A 222 -3.82 -22.00 -15.73
CA ASN A 222 -4.09 -20.58 -16.04
C ASN A 222 -5.23 -20.02 -15.17
N LYS A 223 -6.22 -20.87 -14.84
CA LYS A 223 -7.29 -20.50 -13.91
C LYS A 223 -6.76 -20.24 -12.51
N VAL A 224 -5.88 -21.14 -12.02
CA VAL A 224 -5.28 -21.03 -10.69
C VAL A 224 -4.42 -19.77 -10.59
N ASN A 225 -3.61 -19.44 -11.59
CA ASN A 225 -2.76 -18.25 -11.56
C ASN A 225 -3.58 -16.95 -11.56
N VAL A 226 -4.66 -16.89 -12.34
CA VAL A 226 -5.58 -15.73 -12.34
C VAL A 226 -6.29 -15.62 -10.99
N LEU A 227 -6.80 -16.71 -10.44
CA LEU A 227 -7.49 -16.69 -9.14
C LEU A 227 -6.53 -16.34 -8.00
N LEU A 228 -5.29 -16.81 -8.05
CA LEU A 228 -4.26 -16.51 -7.06
C LEU A 228 -3.94 -15.01 -7.01
N LEU A 229 -3.93 -14.30 -8.14
CA LEU A 229 -3.82 -12.84 -8.15
C LEU A 229 -4.92 -12.17 -7.32
N TYR A 230 -6.18 -12.60 -7.46
CA TYR A 230 -7.30 -12.07 -6.70
C TYR A 230 -7.21 -12.43 -5.20
N VAL A 231 -6.80 -13.66 -4.88
CA VAL A 231 -6.57 -14.10 -3.49
C VAL A 231 -5.48 -13.27 -2.84
N MET A 232 -4.37 -13.02 -3.54
CA MET A 232 -3.26 -12.19 -3.04
C MET A 232 -3.71 -10.74 -2.82
N ASN A 233 -4.49 -10.16 -3.74
CA ASN A 233 -5.07 -8.83 -3.56
C ASN A 233 -5.93 -8.76 -2.28
N LEU A 234 -6.85 -9.72 -2.10
CA LEU A 234 -7.70 -9.77 -0.91
C LEU A 234 -6.90 -9.96 0.38
N MET A 235 -5.85 -10.79 0.34
CA MET A 235 -4.91 -10.96 1.46
C MET A 235 -4.22 -9.64 1.81
N ILE A 236 -3.70 -8.89 0.83
CA ILE A 236 -3.04 -7.60 1.09
C ILE A 236 -4.04 -6.59 1.70
N PHE A 237 -5.27 -6.52 1.19
CA PHE A 237 -6.28 -5.64 1.77
C PHE A 237 -6.66 -6.00 3.20
N THR A 238 -6.92 -7.28 3.47
CA THR A 238 -7.43 -7.75 4.77
C THR A 238 -6.33 -7.84 5.84
N VAL A 239 -5.12 -8.20 5.46
CA VAL A 239 -3.98 -8.32 6.37
C VAL A 239 -3.22 -7.01 6.47
N CYS A 240 -2.82 -6.37 5.37
CA CYS A 240 -1.95 -5.18 5.44
C CYS A 240 -2.72 -3.89 5.70
N PHE A 241 -3.78 -3.60 4.94
CA PHE A 241 -4.40 -2.27 4.96
C PHE A 241 -5.54 -2.13 5.99
N LEU A 242 -6.39 -3.15 6.12
CA LEU A 242 -7.58 -3.12 6.95
C LEU A 242 -7.26 -2.95 8.44
N PRO A 243 -6.33 -3.70 9.05
CA PRO A 243 -6.05 -3.57 10.48
C PRO A 243 -5.50 -2.18 10.82
N ALA A 244 -4.62 -1.64 9.97
CA ALA A 244 -4.07 -0.30 10.14
C ALA A 244 -5.13 0.80 10.04
N THR A 245 -6.05 0.68 9.09
CA THR A 245 -7.10 1.67 8.87
C THR A 245 -8.15 1.63 9.99
N VAL A 246 -8.58 0.44 10.38
CA VAL A 246 -9.54 0.25 11.49
C VAL A 246 -8.91 0.70 12.81
N GLY A 247 -7.65 0.33 13.07
CA GLY A 247 -6.95 0.77 14.28
C GLY A 247 -6.77 2.29 14.33
N LEU A 248 -6.39 2.91 13.21
CA LEU A 248 -6.32 4.37 13.07
C LEU A 248 -7.66 5.04 13.39
N PHE A 249 -8.77 4.46 12.93
CA PHE A 249 -10.11 4.95 13.20
C PHE A 249 -10.50 4.82 14.68
N ILE A 250 -10.36 3.63 15.28
CA ILE A 250 -10.88 3.35 16.63
C ILE A 250 -9.97 3.91 17.73
N ARG A 251 -8.67 3.56 17.69
CA ARG A 251 -7.73 3.79 18.78
C ARG A 251 -6.63 4.79 18.43
N GLY A 252 -6.44 5.06 17.14
CA GLY A 252 -5.39 5.91 16.60
C GLY A 252 -4.21 5.09 16.07
N GLU A 253 -3.16 5.80 15.66
CA GLU A 253 -1.95 5.17 15.11
C GLU A 253 -1.26 4.27 16.14
N HIS A 254 -1.09 2.99 15.79
CA HIS A 254 -0.27 2.03 16.53
C HIS A 254 0.83 1.45 15.63
N THR A 255 2.06 1.37 16.15
CA THR A 255 3.24 0.96 15.37
C THR A 255 3.10 -0.44 14.75
N TYR A 256 2.60 -1.43 15.49
CA TYR A 256 2.46 -2.81 14.98
C TYR A 256 1.50 -2.89 13.79
N LEU A 257 0.44 -2.08 13.76
CA LEU A 257 -0.47 -1.99 12.63
C LEU A 257 0.18 -1.31 11.43
N LEU A 258 1.02 -0.30 11.67
CA LEU A 258 1.81 0.33 10.62
C LEU A 258 2.86 -0.64 10.05
N CYS A 259 3.48 -1.49 10.87
CA CYS A 259 4.36 -2.56 10.39
C CYS A 259 3.62 -3.48 9.41
N LEU A 260 2.40 -3.88 9.78
CA LEU A 260 1.56 -4.73 8.95
C LEU A 260 1.16 -4.05 7.64
N ALA A 261 0.82 -2.76 7.70
CA ALA A 261 0.59 -1.95 6.50
C ALA A 261 1.84 -1.89 5.63
N THR A 262 3.01 -1.58 6.17
CA THR A 262 4.26 -1.49 5.40
C THR A 262 4.71 -2.81 4.81
N ALA A 263 4.29 -3.96 5.36
CA ALA A 263 4.63 -5.27 4.81
C ALA A 263 4.04 -5.50 3.40
N ASN A 264 3.05 -4.69 2.97
CA ASN A 264 2.48 -4.75 1.63
C ASN A 264 3.55 -4.70 0.52
N CYS A 265 4.58 -3.86 0.69
CA CYS A 265 5.63 -3.68 -0.33
C CYS A 265 6.47 -4.94 -0.58
N CYS A 266 6.46 -5.90 0.36
CA CYS A 266 7.14 -7.19 0.18
C CYS A 266 6.25 -8.20 -0.55
N LEU A 267 4.93 -7.99 -0.58
CA LEU A 267 3.94 -8.87 -1.21
C LEU A 267 3.62 -8.45 -2.66
N ASP A 268 3.70 -7.16 -2.97
CA ASP A 268 3.42 -6.61 -4.30
C ASP A 268 4.28 -7.20 -5.44
N PRO A 269 5.56 -7.57 -5.23
CA PRO A 269 6.34 -8.33 -6.20
C PRO A 269 5.70 -9.66 -6.66
N LEU A 270 4.94 -10.32 -5.79
CA LEU A 270 4.18 -11.53 -6.16
C LEU A 270 3.03 -11.18 -7.11
N LEU A 271 2.37 -10.04 -6.92
CA LEU A 271 1.35 -9.54 -7.85
C LEU A 271 1.93 -9.28 -9.24
N TYR A 272 3.14 -8.72 -9.32
CA TYR A 272 3.82 -8.51 -10.59
C TYR A 272 4.10 -9.82 -11.31
N TYR A 273 4.60 -10.82 -10.58
CA TYR A 273 4.89 -12.14 -11.13
C TYR A 273 3.63 -12.81 -11.69
N TYR A 274 2.56 -12.94 -10.90
CA TYR A 274 1.33 -13.59 -11.35
C TYR A 274 0.60 -12.80 -12.44
N SER A 275 0.67 -11.47 -12.39
CA SER A 275 0.13 -10.63 -13.45
C SER A 275 0.89 -10.84 -14.76
N LEU A 276 2.22 -10.84 -14.74
CA LEU A 276 3.02 -11.05 -15.94
C LEU A 276 2.84 -12.47 -16.51
N ASP A 277 2.90 -13.52 -15.69
CA ASP A 277 2.69 -14.91 -16.14
C ASP A 277 1.36 -15.09 -16.89
N ALA A 278 0.28 -14.54 -16.34
CA ALA A 278 -1.03 -14.56 -16.99
C ALA A 278 -1.05 -13.81 -18.34
N PHE A 279 -0.21 -12.79 -18.54
CA PHE A 279 -0.07 -12.13 -19.83
C PHE A 279 0.74 -12.94 -20.84
N TRP A 280 1.84 -13.54 -20.41
CA TRP A 280 2.72 -14.31 -21.29
C TRP A 280 1.98 -15.51 -21.89
N LYS A 281 1.24 -16.25 -21.06
CA LYS A 281 0.46 -17.39 -21.54
C LYS A 281 -0.63 -17.00 -22.53
N LYS A 282 -1.34 -15.89 -22.29
CA LYS A 282 -2.35 -15.39 -23.25
C LYS A 282 -1.73 -15.06 -24.62
N LYS A 283 -0.49 -14.56 -24.66
CA LYS A 283 0.19 -14.24 -25.91
C LYS A 283 0.61 -15.50 -26.66
N GLU A 284 1.06 -16.53 -25.94
CA GLU A 284 1.39 -17.84 -26.50
C GLU A 284 0.14 -18.51 -27.09
N ASP A 285 -0.99 -18.51 -26.39
CA ASP A 285 -2.26 -19.10 -26.86
C ASP A 285 -2.78 -18.42 -28.15
N VAL A 286 -2.64 -17.09 -28.25
CA VAL A 286 -3.05 -16.33 -29.45
C VAL A 286 -2.14 -16.63 -30.64
N ASN A 287 -0.84 -16.72 -30.42
CA ASN A 287 0.11 -17.05 -31.49
C ASN A 287 -0.11 -18.48 -31.99
N LEU A 288 -0.36 -19.45 -31.10
CA LEU A 288 -0.61 -20.84 -31.47
C LEU A 288 -1.92 -21.00 -32.26
N GLY A 289 -2.95 -20.20 -31.93
CA GLY A 289 -4.21 -20.17 -32.68
C GLY A 289 -4.17 -19.43 -34.02
N GLN A 290 -3.06 -18.73 -34.34
CA GLN A 290 -2.84 -18.12 -35.65
C GLN A 290 -1.97 -19.00 -36.58
N GLU A 291 -1.33 -20.04 -36.06
CA GLU A 291 -0.52 -21.01 -36.83
C GLU A 291 -1.29 -22.29 -37.19
N LEU A 292 -2.57 -22.40 -36.79
CA LEU A 292 -3.53 -23.45 -37.15
C LEU A 292 -4.57 -22.91 -38.13
#